data_AF-A0A3D5DDJ9-F1
#
_entry.id   AF-A0A3D5DDJ9-F1
#
_cell.length_a   1.000
_cell.length_b   1.000
_cell.length_c   1.000
_cell.angle_alpha   90.00
_cell.angle_beta   90.00
_cell.angle_gamma   90.00
#
_symmetry.space_group_name_H-M   'P 1'
#
loop_
_entity.id
_entity.type
_entity.pdbx_description
1 polymer ?
#
loop_
_entity_poly.entity_id
_entity_poly.type
_entity_poly.pdbx_seq_one_letter_code
_entity_poly.pdbx_strand_id
1 'polypeptide(L)'
;KVYRKIRKGVWVDMGFYDLIDGFNKFDGKRNVFKFLLKPNTNEIDENPDYIDLLHNRQIPGEVQREVYERDKGECRICGSKDNLHLDHILPYSKGGSSKVATNIQLLCARHNLQKGAKFQ
;
A
#
# COMPACT_ATOMS: atom_id res chain seq x y z
N LYS A 1 1.32 19.25 7.77
CA LYS A 1 1.16 17.78 7.57
C LYS A 1 -0.21 17.49 6.97
N VAL A 2 -0.29 16.65 5.93
CA VAL A 2 -1.52 16.42 5.15
C VAL A 2 -1.92 14.95 5.20
N TYR A 3 -3.20 14.68 5.41
CA TYR A 3 -3.77 13.33 5.40
C TYR A 3 -4.85 13.22 4.33
N ARG A 4 -4.88 12.10 3.59
CA ARG A 4 -5.91 11.82 2.59
C ARG A 4 -6.79 10.66 3.05
N LYS A 5 -8.10 10.89 3.13
CA LYS A 5 -9.08 9.84 3.41
C LYS A 5 -9.39 9.05 2.14
N ILE A 6 -9.12 7.74 2.15
CA ILE A 6 -9.39 6.87 1.00
C ILE A 6 -10.77 6.24 1.08
N ARG A 7 -11.21 5.86 2.28
CA ARG A 7 -12.55 5.33 2.57
C ARG A 7 -12.91 5.53 4.04
N LYS A 8 -14.13 5.16 4.43
CA LYS A 8 -14.58 5.26 5.84
C LYS A 8 -13.59 4.50 6.76
N GLY A 9 -13.00 5.22 7.71
CA GLY A 9 -12.04 4.67 8.66
C GLY A 9 -10.60 4.47 8.16
N VAL A 10 -10.29 4.80 6.89
CA VAL A 10 -8.94 4.63 6.33
C VAL A 10 -8.38 5.98 5.86
N TRP A 11 -7.25 6.36 6.47
CA TRP A 11 -6.51 7.59 6.20
C TRP A 11 -5.08 7.24 5.82
N VAL A 12 -4.51 7.98 4.87
CA VAL A 12 -3.12 7.85 4.42
C VAL A 12 -2.40 9.14 4.77
N ASP A 13 -1.24 9.03 5.43
CA ASP A 13 -0.32 10.13 5.65
C ASP A 13 0.35 10.49 4.32
N MET A 14 0.20 11.74 3.89
CA MET A 14 0.80 12.25 2.65
C MET A 14 2.10 13.01 2.92
N GLY A 15 2.51 13.16 4.18
CA GLY A 15 3.71 13.91 4.58
C GLY A 15 3.48 15.40 4.81
N PHE A 16 4.56 16.17 4.73
CA PHE A 16 4.56 17.62 4.94
C PHE A 16 4.38 18.37 3.62
N TYR A 17 3.56 19.42 3.67
CA TYR A 17 3.28 20.31 2.55
C TYR A 17 3.38 21.74 3.05
N ASP A 18 3.96 22.59 2.23
CA ASP A 18 3.93 24.03 2.40
C ASP A 18 2.60 24.57 1.89
N LEU A 19 2.02 25.48 2.66
CA LEU A 19 0.87 26.25 2.22
C LEU A 19 1.37 27.36 1.27
N ILE A 20 1.01 27.25 0.00
CA ILE A 20 1.37 28.23 -1.01
C ILE A 20 0.36 29.37 -1.04
N ASP A 21 -0.93 29.04 -0.98
CA ASP A 21 -2.00 30.04 -1.04
C ASP A 21 -3.31 29.52 -0.42
N GLY A 22 -4.19 30.43 -0.03
CA GLY A 22 -5.51 30.15 0.51
C GLY A 22 -6.53 31.19 0.04
N PHE A 23 -7.57 30.75 -0.68
CA PHE A 23 -8.58 31.66 -1.23
C PHE A 23 -10.00 31.12 -1.08
N ASN A 24 -10.97 32.04 -1.02
CA ASN A 24 -12.38 31.71 -1.01
C ASN A 24 -12.89 31.50 -2.44
N LYS A 25 -13.67 30.45 -2.66
CA LYS A 25 -14.38 30.19 -3.92
C LYS A 25 -15.82 29.81 -3.65
N PHE A 26 -16.74 30.40 -4.41
CA PHE A 26 -18.14 29.98 -4.40
C PHE A 26 -18.31 28.75 -5.30
N ASP A 27 -18.88 27.67 -4.76
CA ASP A 27 -19.07 26.40 -5.48
C ASP A 27 -20.53 26.22 -5.98
N GLY A 28 -21.27 27.32 -6.10
CA GLY A 28 -22.69 27.31 -6.50
C GLY A 28 -23.68 27.18 -5.33
N LYS A 29 -23.23 26.76 -4.14
CA LYS A 29 -24.08 26.62 -2.93
C LYS A 29 -23.58 27.37 -1.71
N ARG A 30 -22.26 27.42 -1.51
CA ARG A 30 -21.61 28.05 -0.37
C ARG A 30 -20.23 28.55 -0.76
N ASN A 31 -19.71 29.49 0.02
CA ASN A 31 -18.30 29.85 -0.04
C ASN A 31 -17.49 28.73 0.64
N VAL A 32 -16.41 28.31 -0.03
CA VAL A 32 -15.46 27.34 0.49
C VAL A 32 -14.05 27.92 0.43
N PHE A 33 -13.24 27.62 1.44
CA PHE A 33 -11.81 27.89 1.40
C PHE A 33 -11.12 26.81 0.58
N LYS A 34 -10.30 27.22 -0.39
CA LYS A 34 -9.41 26.35 -1.15
C LYS A 34 -7.98 26.71 -0.79
N PHE A 35 -7.17 25.68 -0.57
CA PHE A 35 -5.76 25.82 -0.23
C PHE A 35 -4.93 25.21 -1.36
N LEU A 36 -3.93 25.95 -1.82
CA LEU A 36 -2.90 25.45 -2.74
C LEU A 36 -1.72 24.98 -1.90
N LEU A 37 -1.39 23.70 -1.99
CA LEU A 37 -0.36 23.06 -1.18
C LEU A 37 0.73 22.52 -2.10
N LYS A 38 2.00 22.69 -1.71
CA LYS A 38 3.16 22.10 -2.39
C LYS A 38 3.83 21.08 -1.46
N PRO A 39 4.19 19.88 -1.94
CA PRO A 39 4.97 18.94 -1.13
C PRO A 39 6.27 19.58 -0.65
N ASN A 40 6.57 19.46 0.64
CA ASN A 40 7.83 19.93 1.22
C ASN A 40 8.80 18.74 1.26
N THR A 41 9.91 18.87 0.53
CA THR A 41 10.96 17.84 0.43
C THR A 41 12.11 18.05 1.41
N ASN A 42 12.13 19.18 2.12
CA ASN A 42 13.26 19.58 2.98
C ASN A 42 13.23 18.88 4.34
N GLU A 43 12.11 18.21 4.67
CA GLU A 43 11.99 17.25 5.79
C GLU A 43 11.80 15.81 5.26
N ILE A 44 12.34 15.50 4.08
CA ILE A 44 12.55 14.10 3.71
C ILE A 44 13.69 13.64 4.60
N ASP A 45 13.34 12.90 5.64
CA ASP A 45 14.24 12.04 6.38
C ASP A 45 15.20 11.40 5.36
N GLU A 46 16.50 11.73 5.41
CA GLU A 46 17.53 11.16 4.50
C GLU A 46 17.71 9.65 4.71
N ASN A 47 16.84 9.04 5.51
CA ASN A 47 16.70 7.62 5.64
C ASN A 47 16.13 7.02 4.33
N PRO A 48 16.91 6.24 3.57
CA PRO A 48 16.51 5.65 2.28
C PRO A 48 15.25 4.76 2.37
N ASP A 49 14.85 4.39 3.59
CA ASP A 49 13.65 3.61 3.86
C ASP A 49 12.34 4.38 3.62
N TYR A 50 12.38 5.72 3.52
CA TYR A 50 11.19 6.57 3.31
C TYR A 50 10.88 6.94 1.85
N ILE A 51 11.37 6.15 0.88
CA ILE A 51 10.76 6.14 -0.46
C ILE A 51 9.47 5.33 -0.40
N ASP A 52 8.37 5.97 0.02
CA ASP A 52 7.03 5.37 -0.02
C ASP A 52 5.95 6.33 -0.52
N LEU A 53 6.13 6.86 -1.73
CA LEU A 53 5.05 7.54 -2.47
C LEU A 53 4.72 6.89 -3.83
N LEU A 54 5.35 5.77 -4.13
CA LEU A 54 4.79 4.75 -5.01
C LEU A 54 4.70 3.50 -4.15
N HIS A 55 3.57 3.31 -3.46
CA HIS A 55 3.18 1.98 -3.02
C HIS A 55 3.09 1.11 -4.29
N ASN A 56 4.21 0.57 -4.78
CA ASN A 56 4.17 -0.31 -5.93
C ASN A 56 3.57 -1.62 -5.43
N ARG A 57 2.43 -2.05 -6.00
CA ARG A 57 1.88 -3.38 -5.69
C ARG A 57 2.88 -4.49 -6.07
N GLN A 58 3.83 -4.19 -6.94
CA GLN A 58 4.90 -5.11 -7.31
C GLN A 58 5.69 -5.54 -6.07
N ILE A 59 5.77 -6.84 -5.89
CA ILE A 59 6.58 -7.49 -4.86
C ILE A 59 8.02 -7.53 -5.39
N PRO A 60 9.02 -6.95 -4.70
CA PRO A 60 10.42 -6.98 -5.12
C PRO A 60 10.93 -8.41 -5.29
N GLY A 61 11.82 -8.65 -6.26
CA GLY A 61 12.32 -9.99 -6.58
C GLY A 61 12.98 -10.71 -5.39
N GLU A 62 13.65 -9.96 -4.51
CA GLU A 62 14.23 -10.50 -3.28
C GLU A 62 13.17 -11.08 -2.33
N VAL A 63 12.04 -10.38 -2.18
CA VAL A 63 10.89 -10.81 -1.37
C VAL A 63 10.23 -12.02 -2.01
N GLN A 64 10.09 -12.03 -3.35
CA GLN A 64 9.54 -13.19 -4.06
C GLN A 64 10.38 -14.44 -3.80
N ARG A 65 11.71 -14.33 -3.92
CA ARG A 65 12.65 -15.42 -3.65
C ARG A 65 12.54 -15.90 -2.21
N GLU A 66 12.58 -14.98 -1.24
CA GLU A 66 12.49 -15.32 0.18
C GLU A 66 11.18 -16.08 0.49
N VAL A 67 10.04 -15.61 -0.05
CA VAL A 67 8.75 -16.28 0.11
C VAL A 67 8.76 -17.67 -0.54
N TYR A 68 9.33 -17.79 -1.75
CA TYR A 68 9.44 -19.07 -2.44
C TYR A 68 10.27 -20.10 -1.67
N GLU A 69 11.41 -19.68 -1.12
CA GLU A 69 12.28 -20.53 -0.30
C GLU A 69 11.60 -20.91 1.02
N ARG A 70 11.03 -19.93 1.72
CA ARG A 70 10.31 -20.13 3.00
C ARG A 70 9.13 -21.08 2.85
N ASP A 71 8.33 -20.88 1.80
CA ASP A 71 7.11 -21.66 1.54
C ASP A 71 7.42 -22.94 0.73
N LYS A 72 8.70 -23.21 0.44
CA LYS A 72 9.19 -24.40 -0.29
C LYS A 72 8.54 -24.61 -1.66
N GLY A 73 8.13 -23.51 -2.32
CA GLY A 73 7.39 -23.56 -3.57
C GLY A 73 6.07 -24.33 -3.44
N GLU A 74 5.41 -24.25 -2.29
CA GLU A 74 4.16 -24.93 -1.99
C GLU A 74 3.11 -23.94 -1.48
N CYS A 75 1.85 -24.18 -1.83
CA CYS A 75 0.73 -23.42 -1.29
C CYS A 75 0.68 -23.59 0.23
N ARG A 76 0.68 -22.49 0.98
CA ARG A 76 0.65 -22.48 2.45
C ARG A 76 -0.59 -23.10 3.08
N ILE A 77 -1.67 -23.24 2.31
CA ILE A 77 -2.94 -23.80 2.78
C ILE A 77 -3.05 -25.30 2.50
N CYS A 78 -2.62 -25.78 1.32
CA CYS A 78 -2.84 -27.17 0.93
C CYS A 78 -1.63 -27.93 0.38
N GLY A 79 -0.45 -27.31 0.35
CA GLY A 79 0.79 -27.94 -0.14
C GLY A 79 0.86 -28.16 -1.66
N SER A 80 -0.13 -27.68 -2.43
CA SER A 80 -0.09 -27.79 -3.90
C SER A 80 1.09 -26.99 -4.45
N LYS A 81 1.77 -27.53 -5.47
CA LYS A 81 2.85 -26.87 -6.21
C LYS A 81 2.40 -26.26 -7.53
N ASP A 82 1.12 -26.41 -7.85
CA ASP A 82 0.57 -26.00 -9.14
C ASP A 82 -0.03 -24.59 -9.08
N ASN A 83 0.14 -23.83 -10.16
CA ASN A 83 -0.41 -22.49 -10.38
C ASN A 83 -0.32 -21.59 -9.13
N LEU A 84 0.92 -21.37 -8.67
CA LEU A 84 1.22 -20.60 -7.48
C LEU A 84 1.21 -19.10 -7.74
N HIS A 85 0.67 -18.37 -6.78
CA HIS A 85 0.58 -16.93 -6.78
C HIS A 85 1.14 -16.37 -5.47
N LEU A 86 1.81 -15.23 -5.56
CA LEU A 86 2.20 -14.44 -4.40
C LEU A 86 1.00 -13.59 -3.99
N ASP A 87 0.53 -13.78 -2.77
CA ASP A 87 -0.63 -13.10 -2.20
C ASP A 87 -0.25 -12.36 -0.92
N HIS A 88 -0.88 -11.20 -0.70
CA HIS A 88 -0.67 -10.41 0.51
C HIS A 88 -1.56 -10.90 1.66
N ILE A 89 -0.97 -11.24 2.80
CA ILE A 89 -1.67 -11.61 4.04
C ILE A 89 -2.57 -10.45 4.50
N LEU A 90 -1.99 -9.28 4.78
CA LEU A 90 -2.70 -8.00 4.80
C LEU A 90 -2.83 -7.50 3.37
N PRO A 91 -4.04 -7.47 2.77
CA PRO A 91 -4.18 -7.04 1.39
C PRO A 91 -3.57 -5.67 1.18
N TYR A 92 -2.87 -5.49 0.07
CA TYR A 92 -2.28 -4.21 -0.32
C TYR A 92 -3.28 -3.03 -0.23
N SER A 93 -4.54 -3.25 -0.65
CA SER A 93 -5.63 -2.24 -0.54
C SER A 93 -5.99 -1.81 0.88
N LYS A 94 -5.47 -2.51 1.90
CA LYS A 94 -5.66 -2.25 3.33
C LYS A 94 -4.37 -1.77 4.01
N GLY A 95 -3.34 -1.39 3.23
CA GLY A 95 -2.05 -0.94 3.76
C GLY A 95 -1.03 -2.07 3.94
N GLY A 96 -1.25 -3.22 3.33
CA GLY A 96 -0.26 -4.30 3.32
C GLY A 96 0.98 -3.96 2.52
N SER A 97 2.15 -4.09 3.14
CA SER A 97 3.44 -3.88 2.47
C SER A 97 3.77 -5.00 1.49
N SER A 98 4.27 -4.63 0.31
CA SER A 98 4.86 -5.55 -0.67
C SER A 98 6.36 -5.80 -0.44
N LYS A 99 6.99 -5.02 0.45
CA LYS A 99 8.44 -5.01 0.67
C LYS A 99 8.90 -6.02 1.75
N VAL A 100 7.98 -6.65 2.48
CA VAL A 100 8.30 -7.57 3.57
C VAL A 100 7.73 -8.95 3.30
N ALA A 101 8.57 -9.99 3.36
CA ALA A 101 8.14 -11.36 3.12
C ALA A 101 7.12 -11.87 4.15
N THR A 102 7.15 -11.33 5.37
CA THR A 102 6.19 -11.64 6.44
C THR A 102 4.75 -11.28 6.08
N ASN A 103 4.53 -10.38 5.12
CA ASN A 103 3.20 -10.02 4.64
C ASN A 103 2.82 -10.70 3.32
N ILE A 104 3.68 -11.54 2.75
CA ILE A 104 3.45 -12.24 1.48
C ILE A 104 3.45 -13.76 1.73
N GLN A 105 2.61 -14.48 1.00
CA GLN A 105 2.49 -15.94 1.07
C GLN A 105 2.29 -16.54 -0.33
N LEU A 106 2.70 -17.79 -0.52
CA LEU A 106 2.37 -18.57 -1.71
C LEU A 106 1.03 -19.28 -1.56
N LEU A 107 0.12 -19.00 -2.49
CA LEU A 107 -1.18 -19.67 -2.60
C LEU A 107 -1.38 -20.25 -4.00
N CYS A 108 -1.97 -21.43 -4.10
CA CYS A 108 -2.45 -21.93 -5.39
C CYS A 108 -3.65 -21.10 -5.86
N ALA A 109 -3.93 -21.10 -7.17
CA ALA A 109 -5.02 -20.35 -7.77
C ALA A 109 -6.37 -20.50 -7.03
N ARG A 110 -6.72 -21.73 -6.63
CA ARG A 110 -7.96 -22.02 -5.89
C ARG A 110 -8.05 -21.26 -4.57
N HIS A 111 -7.01 -21.30 -3.75
CA HIS A 111 -7.01 -20.63 -2.44
C HIS A 111 -6.83 -19.13 -2.56
N ASN A 112 -6.03 -18.67 -3.53
CA ASN A 112 -5.87 -17.25 -3.82
C ASN A 112 -7.23 -16.60 -4.19
N LEU A 113 -8.00 -17.25 -5.08
CA LEU A 113 -9.34 -16.81 -5.46
C LEU A 113 -10.33 -16.87 -4.29
N GLN A 114 -10.26 -17.92 -3.46
CA GLN A 114 -11.13 -18.06 -2.28
C GLN A 114 -10.89 -16.97 -1.22
N LYS A 115 -9.63 -16.59 -1.00
CA LYS A 115 -9.26 -15.52 -0.06
C LYS A 115 -9.71 -14.15 -0.57
N GLY A 116 -9.35 -13.81 -1.81
CA GLY A 116 -9.62 -12.49 -2.38
C GLY A 116 -9.03 -11.34 -1.53
N ALA A 117 -9.80 -10.28 -1.32
CA ALA A 117 -9.36 -9.09 -0.54
C ALA A 117 -9.60 -9.21 0.99
N LYS A 118 -9.75 -10.42 1.51
CA LYS A 118 -9.91 -10.68 2.95
C LYS A 118 -8.53 -10.73 3.63
N PHE A 119 -8.52 -10.35 4.90
CA PHE A 119 -7.38 -10.60 5.80
C PHE A 119 -7.57 -11.98 6.40
N GLN A 120 -6.52 -12.78 6.47
CA GLN A 120 -6.58 -14.14 7.00
C GLN A 120 -5.28 -14.50 7.71
#